data_AF-A0A7X7TQ71-F1
#
_entry.id   AF-A0A7X7TQ71-F1
#
_cell.length_a   1.000
_cell.length_b   1.000
_cell.length_c   1.000
_cell.angle_alpha   90.00
_cell.angle_beta   90.00
_cell.angle_gamma   90.00
#
_symmetry.space_group_name_H-M   'P 1'
#
loop_
_entity.id
_entity.type
_entity.pdbx_description
1 polymer ?
#
loop_
_entity_poly.entity_id
_entity_poly.type
_entity_poly.pdbx_seq_one_letter_code
_entity_poly.pdbx_strand_id
1 'polypeptide(L)'
;MATLQKIRNKAGLLIAVIGIALLAFILGDLLTSGSTLFRKYQDKVFEVSGKVISTEEYFNRVTEWENFQKLMSGESSLDENISLQIKELVFQQMVRERILDNQAVKLGLTVSKEEINDLVHGENISPLLMQLPLF
;
A
#
# COMPACT_ATOMS: atom_id res chain seq x y z
N MET A 1 10.08 58.59 33.96
CA MET A 1 9.14 57.47 33.71
C MET A 1 9.96 56.22 33.44
N ALA A 2 9.86 55.22 34.33
CA ALA A 2 10.77 54.09 34.39
C ALA A 2 10.67 53.18 33.16
N THR A 3 11.81 52.92 32.52
CA THR A 3 12.00 52.00 31.38
C THR A 3 11.52 50.58 31.68
N LEU A 4 11.59 50.16 32.94
CA LEU A 4 11.14 48.84 33.42
C LEU A 4 9.64 48.61 33.22
N GLN A 5 8.82 49.66 33.36
CA GLN A 5 7.37 49.58 33.20
C GLN A 5 6.95 49.52 31.72
N LYS A 6 7.74 50.15 30.83
CA LYS A 6 7.60 50.01 29.36
C LYS A 6 7.90 48.58 28.89
N ILE A 7 8.86 47.88 29.50
CA ILE A 7 9.18 46.48 29.19
C ILE A 7 8.07 45.54 29.67
N ARG A 8 7.56 45.74 30.90
CA ARG A 8 6.48 44.92 31.47
C ARG A 8 5.18 44.99 30.65
N ASN A 9 4.82 46.16 30.12
CA ASN A 9 3.67 46.31 29.23
C ASN A 9 3.86 45.64 27.86
N LYS A 10 5.10 45.52 27.36
CA LYS A 10 5.41 44.84 26.09
C LYS A 10 5.57 43.33 26.26
N ALA A 11 5.93 42.85 27.45
CA ALA A 11 6.07 41.43 27.75
C ALA A 11 4.76 40.65 27.58
N GLY A 12 3.62 41.23 28.00
CA GLY A 12 2.30 40.62 27.80
C GLY A 12 1.92 40.47 26.32
N LEU A 13 2.20 41.49 25.50
CA LEU A 13 2.00 41.44 24.05
C LEU A 13 2.90 40.37 23.41
N LEU A 14 4.16 40.28 23.85
CA LEU A 14 5.13 39.28 23.39
C LEU A 14 4.64 37.84 23.67
N ILE A 15 4.16 37.58 24.88
CA ILE A 15 3.63 36.27 25.27
C ILE A 15 2.39 35.92 24.43
N ALA A 16 1.50 36.88 24.17
CA ALA A 16 0.32 36.66 23.35
C ALA A 16 0.68 36.30 21.90
N VAL A 17 1.65 37.01 21.30
CA VAL A 17 2.11 36.72 19.93
C VAL A 17 2.75 35.33 19.84
N ILE A 18 3.57 34.95 20.82
CA ILE A 18 4.18 33.62 20.88
C ILE A 18 3.11 32.53 21.05
N GLY A 19 2.11 32.76 21.91
CA GLY A 19 1.00 31.84 22.10
C GLY A 19 0.18 31.63 20.83
N ILE A 20 -0.13 32.69 20.09
CA ILE A 20 -0.83 32.61 18.79
C ILE A 20 0.04 31.89 17.75
N ALA A 21 1.34 32.15 17.70
CA ALA A 21 2.25 31.50 16.76
C ALA A 21 2.35 29.98 17.00
N LEU A 22 2.44 29.55 18.26
CA LEU A 22 2.44 28.12 18.62
C LEU A 22 1.10 27.45 18.30
N LEU A 23 -0.02 28.14 18.54
CA LEU A 23 -1.34 27.62 18.24
C LEU A 23 -1.58 27.50 16.74
N ALA A 24 -1.13 28.49 15.95
CA ALA A 24 -1.13 28.43 14.49
C ALA A 24 -0.23 27.31 13.94
N PHE A 25 0.93 27.07 14.57
CA PHE A 25 1.83 25.97 14.21
C PHE A 25 1.17 24.60 14.39
N ILE A 26 0.55 24.35 15.55
CA ILE A 26 -0.15 23.08 15.83
C ILE A 26 -1.33 22.88 14.87
N LEU A 27 -2.13 23.91 14.62
CA LEU A 27 -3.25 23.83 13.68
C LEU A 27 -2.78 23.62 12.23
N GLY A 28 -1.67 24.26 11.84
CA GLY A 28 -1.03 24.06 10.54
C GLY A 28 -0.58 22.61 10.33
N ASP A 29 0.06 22.01 11.34
CA ASP A 29 0.50 20.60 11.28
C ASP A 29 -0.68 19.62 11.16
N LEU A 30 -1.81 19.90 11.83
CA LEU A 30 -3.01 19.07 11.75
C LEU A 30 -3.68 19.16 10.37
N LEU A 31 -3.77 20.35 9.78
CA LEU A 31 -4.28 20.54 8.41
C LEU A 31 -3.39 19.83 7.38
N THR A 32 -2.07 19.90 7.57
CA THR A 32 -1.09 19.24 6.68
C THR A 32 -1.18 17.72 6.80
N SER A 33 -1.44 17.18 7.99
CA SER A 33 -1.65 15.75 8.24
C SER A 33 -2.97 15.22 7.64
N GLY A 34 -4.01 16.05 7.55
CA GLY A 34 -5.26 15.72 6.85
C GLY A 34 -5.06 15.48 5.35
N SER A 35 -4.14 16.22 4.73
CA SER A 35 -3.82 16.09 3.29
C SER A 35 -3.20 14.74 2.93
N THR A 36 -2.45 14.12 3.83
CA THR A 36 -1.81 12.82 3.61
C THR A 36 -2.83 11.67 3.68
N LEU A 37 -3.81 11.77 4.57
CA LEU A 37 -4.94 10.83 4.61
C LEU A 37 -5.85 11.01 3.38
N PHE A 38 -6.14 12.25 2.96
CA PHE A 38 -6.88 12.51 1.73
C PHE A 38 -6.17 12.00 0.47
N ARG A 39 -4.84 12.12 0.41
CA ARG A 39 -4.04 11.58 -0.71
C ARG A 39 -4.07 10.05 -0.77
N LYS A 40 -4.11 9.35 0.38
CA LYS A 40 -4.33 7.90 0.41
C LYS A 40 -5.72 7.49 -0.10
N TYR A 41 -6.75 8.32 0.10
CA TYR A 41 -8.07 8.08 -0.49
C TYR A 41 -8.08 8.26 -2.02
N GLN A 42 -7.21 9.11 -2.56
CA GLN A 42 -7.05 9.27 -4.02
C GLN A 42 -6.22 8.14 -4.63
N ASP A 43 -5.33 7.52 -3.86
CA ASP A 43 -4.55 6.35 -4.29
C ASP A 43 -5.34 5.04 -4.08
N LYS A 44 -6.43 4.91 -4.82
CA LYS A 44 -7.33 3.74 -4.79
C LYS A 44 -7.68 3.31 -6.20
N VAL A 45 -7.36 2.07 -6.55
CA VAL A 45 -7.83 1.44 -7.80
C VAL A 45 -9.18 0.78 -7.58
N PHE A 46 -9.29 -0.05 -6.54
CA PHE A 46 -10.53 -0.72 -6.17
C PHE A 46 -10.53 -1.11 -4.68
N GLU A 47 -11.68 -1.59 -4.20
CA GLU A 47 -11.86 -2.03 -2.82
C GLU A 47 -12.60 -3.37 -2.80
N VAL A 48 -12.10 -4.30 -1.99
CA VAL A 48 -12.69 -5.64 -1.82
C VAL A 48 -12.88 -5.90 -0.34
N SER A 49 -14.12 -6.15 0.08
CA SER A 49 -14.46 -6.46 1.48
C SER A 49 -13.93 -5.42 2.51
N GLY A 50 -13.97 -4.13 2.18
CA GLY A 50 -13.49 -3.06 3.07
C GLY A 50 -11.98 -2.82 3.04
N LYS A 51 -11.20 -3.58 2.27
CA LYS A 51 -9.77 -3.36 2.06
C LYS A 51 -9.51 -2.66 0.73
N VAL A 52 -8.88 -1.50 0.80
CA VAL A 52 -8.47 -0.71 -0.37
C VAL A 52 -7.22 -1.32 -1.00
N ILE A 53 -7.19 -1.40 -2.33
CA ILE A 53 -6.00 -1.69 -3.15
C ILE A 53 -5.47 -0.37 -3.69
N SER A 54 -4.20 -0.07 -3.40
CA SER A 54 -3.52 1.12 -3.93
C SER A 54 -3.13 0.93 -5.39
N THR A 55 -2.87 2.04 -6.08
CA THR A 55 -2.39 2.03 -7.47
C THR A 55 -1.05 1.33 -7.57
N GLU A 56 -0.18 1.58 -6.60
CA GLU A 56 1.12 0.94 -6.50
C GLU A 56 1.00 -0.59 -6.36
N GLU A 57 0.15 -1.08 -5.47
CA GLU A 57 -0.01 -2.53 -5.25
C GLU A 57 -0.47 -3.23 -6.53
N TYR A 58 -1.51 -2.68 -7.17
CA TYR A 58 -2.04 -3.24 -8.41
C TYR A 58 -1.01 -3.17 -9.55
N PHE A 59 -0.34 -2.03 -9.72
CA PHE A 59 0.66 -1.85 -10.77
C PHE A 59 1.86 -2.79 -10.61
N ASN A 60 2.33 -2.99 -9.38
CA ASN A 60 3.41 -3.92 -9.08
C ASN A 60 3.02 -5.36 -9.46
N ARG A 61 1.81 -5.80 -9.10
CA ARG A 61 1.28 -7.12 -9.48
C ARG A 61 1.15 -7.30 -10.99
N VAL A 62 0.65 -6.28 -11.70
CA VAL A 62 0.60 -6.29 -13.18
C VAL A 62 2.00 -6.43 -13.76
N THR A 63 2.96 -5.65 -13.25
CA THR A 63 4.35 -5.70 -13.72
C THR A 63 5.00 -7.07 -13.49
N GLU A 64 4.76 -7.70 -12.35
CA GLU A 64 5.22 -9.08 -12.06
C GLU A 64 4.70 -10.07 -13.11
N TRP A 65 3.39 -10.03 -13.41
CA TRP A 65 2.78 -10.90 -14.41
C TRP A 65 3.24 -10.60 -15.83
N GLU A 66 3.44 -9.34 -16.19
CA GLU A 66 4.01 -8.97 -17.48
C GLU A 66 5.43 -9.51 -17.64
N ASN A 67 6.27 -9.41 -16.60
CA ASN A 67 7.62 -9.96 -16.63
C ASN A 67 7.61 -11.49 -16.71
N PHE A 68 6.70 -12.14 -15.98
CA PHE A 68 6.50 -13.58 -16.07
C PHE A 68 6.09 -14.00 -17.50
N GLN A 69 5.14 -13.28 -18.10
CA GLN A 69 4.70 -13.57 -19.46
C GLN A 69 5.83 -13.41 -20.48
N LYS A 70 6.64 -12.36 -20.36
CA LYS A 70 7.84 -12.15 -21.21
C LYS A 70 8.85 -13.28 -21.06
N LEU A 71 9.07 -13.75 -19.84
CA LEU A 71 9.97 -14.88 -19.57
C LEU A 71 9.44 -16.17 -20.22
N MET A 72 8.14 -16.41 -20.18
CA MET A 72 7.52 -17.60 -20.77
C MET A 72 7.45 -17.55 -22.30
N SER A 73 7.16 -16.38 -22.89
CA SER A 73 7.08 -16.23 -24.36
C SER A 73 8.46 -16.05 -25.02
N GLY A 74 9.48 -15.65 -24.25
CA GLY A 74 10.81 -15.30 -24.78
C GLY A 74 10.83 -13.95 -25.51
N GLU A 75 9.75 -13.16 -25.42
CA GLU A 75 9.64 -11.85 -26.06
C GLU A 75 10.08 -10.72 -25.13
N SER A 76 10.73 -9.70 -25.69
CA SER A 76 11.18 -8.52 -24.92
C SER A 76 10.06 -7.52 -24.62
N SER A 77 8.96 -7.56 -25.38
CA SER A 77 7.82 -6.67 -25.27
C SER A 77 6.52 -7.43 -25.39
N LEU A 78 5.46 -6.95 -24.75
CA LEU A 78 4.12 -7.51 -24.85
C LEU A 78 3.27 -6.64 -25.76
N ASP A 79 2.42 -7.28 -26.58
CA ASP A 79 1.36 -6.59 -27.31
C ASP A 79 0.35 -5.94 -26.35
N GLU A 80 -0.29 -4.86 -26.79
CA GLU A 80 -1.24 -4.10 -25.98
C GLU A 80 -2.44 -4.95 -25.56
N ASN A 81 -2.92 -5.84 -26.45
CA ASN A 81 -4.00 -6.78 -26.12
C ASN A 81 -3.61 -7.74 -25.00
N ILE A 82 -2.35 -8.19 -24.99
CA ILE A 82 -1.84 -9.10 -23.94
C ILE A 82 -1.72 -8.35 -22.62
N SER A 83 -1.20 -7.12 -22.62
CA SER A 83 -1.14 -6.29 -21.40
C SER A 83 -2.54 -6.04 -20.81
N LEU A 84 -3.55 -5.79 -21.66
CA LEU A 84 -4.94 -5.65 -21.19
C LEU A 84 -5.49 -6.93 -20.57
N GLN A 85 -5.21 -8.09 -21.16
CA GLN A 85 -5.61 -9.39 -20.59
C GLN A 85 -4.93 -9.66 -19.25
N ILE A 86 -3.64 -9.31 -19.12
CA ILE A 86 -2.90 -9.45 -17.87
C ILE A 86 -3.52 -8.58 -16.77
N LYS A 87 -3.87 -7.33 -17.08
CA LYS A 87 -4.55 -6.44 -16.13
C LYS A 87 -5.84 -7.04 -15.60
N GLU A 88 -6.70 -7.57 -16.48
CA GLU A 88 -7.93 -8.24 -16.07
C GLU A 88 -7.66 -9.49 -15.22
N LEU A 89 -6.69 -10.31 -15.62
CA LEU A 89 -6.29 -11.50 -14.86
C LEU A 89 -5.84 -11.14 -13.44
N VAL A 90 -4.98 -10.13 -13.31
CA VAL A 90 -4.48 -9.65 -12.02
C VAL A 90 -5.62 -9.10 -11.17
N PHE A 91 -6.53 -8.32 -11.77
CA PHE A 91 -7.69 -7.82 -11.08
C PHE A 91 -8.54 -8.96 -10.50
N GLN A 92 -8.91 -9.95 -11.32
CA GLN A 92 -9.71 -11.10 -10.88
C GLN A 92 -9.00 -11.93 -9.82
N GLN A 93 -7.69 -12.12 -9.96
CA GLN A 93 -6.87 -12.83 -8.98
C GLN A 93 -6.88 -12.10 -7.64
N MET A 94 -6.58 -10.80 -7.62
CA MET A 94 -6.55 -10.00 -6.39
C MET A 94 -7.92 -9.98 -5.70
N VAL A 95 -9.02 -9.86 -6.45
CA VAL A 95 -10.37 -9.94 -5.89
C VAL A 95 -10.61 -11.29 -5.21
N ARG A 96 -10.26 -12.39 -5.90
CA ARG A 96 -10.45 -13.75 -5.38
C ARG A 96 -9.60 -14.01 -4.13
N GLU A 97 -8.31 -13.65 -4.17
CA GLU A 97 -7.39 -13.77 -3.03
C GLU A 97 -7.97 -13.06 -1.80
N ARG A 98 -8.40 -11.81 -1.94
CA ARG A 98 -8.95 -11.04 -0.82
C ARG A 98 -10.23 -11.64 -0.24
N ILE A 99 -11.10 -12.20 -1.08
CA ILE A 99 -12.31 -12.88 -0.61
C ILE A 99 -11.94 -14.16 0.13
N LEU A 100 -11.07 -15.00 -0.44
CA LEU A 100 -10.66 -16.27 0.16
C LEU A 100 -9.89 -16.06 1.46
N ASP A 101 -8.94 -15.12 1.51
CA ASP A 101 -8.18 -14.80 2.71
C ASP A 101 -9.11 -14.38 3.86
N ASN A 102 -10.14 -13.58 3.56
CA ASN A 102 -11.11 -13.16 4.58
C ASN A 102 -11.87 -14.35 5.17
N GLN A 103 -12.29 -15.31 4.33
CA GLN A 103 -12.99 -16.50 4.78
C GLN A 103 -12.05 -17.48 5.48
N ALA A 104 -10.84 -17.68 4.97
CA ALA A 104 -9.83 -18.54 5.56
C ALA A 104 -9.49 -18.10 7.00
N VAL A 105 -9.27 -16.80 7.21
CA VAL A 105 -9.03 -16.23 8.55
C VAL A 105 -10.23 -16.45 9.49
N LYS A 106 -11.47 -16.27 9.00
CA LYS A 106 -12.68 -16.53 9.79
C LYS A 106 -12.83 -17.99 10.18
N LEU A 107 -12.41 -18.91 9.31
CA LEU A 107 -12.42 -20.35 9.54
C LEU A 107 -11.20 -20.83 10.35
N GLY A 108 -10.24 -19.94 10.64
CA GLY A 108 -9.00 -20.30 11.33
C GLY A 108 -8.04 -21.13 10.47
N LEU A 109 -8.19 -21.10 9.14
CA LEU A 109 -7.30 -21.78 8.22
C LEU A 109 -5.99 -21.00 8.08
N THR A 110 -4.87 -21.67 8.27
CA THR A 110 -3.53 -21.12 8.09
C THR A 110 -2.62 -22.19 7.50
N VAL A 111 -1.60 -21.77 6.76
CA VAL A 111 -0.57 -22.65 6.22
C VAL A 111 0.69 -22.45 7.07
N SER A 112 1.20 -23.55 7.61
CA SER A 112 2.41 -23.57 8.43
C SER A 112 3.67 -23.36 7.59
N LYS A 113 4.78 -23.00 8.27
CA LYS A 113 6.06 -22.83 7.57
C LYS A 113 6.57 -24.17 7.02
N GLU A 114 6.29 -25.25 7.75
CA GLU A 114 6.65 -26.61 7.40
C GLU A 114 5.95 -27.04 6.11
N GLU A 115 4.64 -26.75 5.97
CA GLU A 115 3.89 -27.02 4.74
C GLU A 115 4.40 -26.19 3.55
N ILE A 116 4.72 -24.91 3.76
CA ILE A 116 5.32 -24.08 2.70
C ILE A 116 6.67 -24.66 2.26
N ASN A 117 7.50 -25.12 3.20
CA ASN A 117 8.79 -25.72 2.87
C ASN A 117 8.62 -27.06 2.14
N ASP A 118 7.62 -27.87 2.53
CA ASP A 118 7.32 -29.14 1.86
C ASP A 118 6.91 -28.92 0.39
N LEU A 119 6.13 -27.87 0.13
CA LEU A 119 5.71 -27.48 -1.22
C LEU A 119 6.86 -27.01 -2.12
N VAL A 120 8.01 -26.60 -1.57
CA VAL A 120 9.13 -26.06 -2.35
C VAL A 120 10.28 -27.07 -2.48
N HIS A 121 10.67 -27.73 -1.39
CA HIS A 121 11.84 -28.62 -1.35
C HIS A 121 11.57 -29.97 -0.66
N GLY A 122 10.34 -30.25 -0.24
CA GLY A 122 10.03 -31.46 0.52
C GLY A 122 9.60 -32.62 -0.35
N GLU A 123 8.79 -33.50 0.23
CA GLU A 123 8.31 -34.70 -0.43
C GLU A 123 7.12 -34.40 -1.35
N ASN A 124 6.33 -33.37 -1.04
CA ASN A 124 5.16 -32.95 -1.82
C ASN A 124 5.38 -31.61 -2.52
N ILE A 125 6.33 -31.56 -3.45
CA ILE A 125 6.61 -30.35 -4.23
C ILE A 125 5.37 -29.92 -5.03
N SER A 126 5.08 -28.62 -5.00
CA SER A 126 3.98 -28.02 -5.73
C SER A 126 4.07 -28.31 -7.23
N PRO A 127 3.01 -28.85 -7.87
CA PRO A 127 2.98 -29.09 -9.30
C PRO A 127 3.19 -27.82 -10.13
N LEU A 128 2.89 -26.65 -9.56
CA LEU A 128 3.13 -25.37 -10.22
C LEU A 128 4.61 -25.04 -10.34
N LEU A 129 5.42 -25.40 -9.35
CA LEU A 129 6.87 -25.14 -9.38
C LEU A 129 7.56 -26.04 -10.39
N MET A 130 7.12 -27.29 -10.53
CA MET A 130 7.68 -28.24 -11.52
C MET A 130 7.47 -27.80 -12.97
N GLN A 131 6.52 -26.89 -13.22
CA GLN A 131 6.24 -26.38 -14.56
C GLN A 131 7.08 -25.15 -14.91
N LEU A 132 7.74 -24.53 -13.92
CA LEU A 132 8.57 -23.36 -14.14
C LEU A 132 9.92 -23.78 -14.73
N PRO A 133 10.40 -23.14 -15.81
CA PRO A 133 11.66 -23.49 -16.47
C PRO A 133 12.92 -23.23 -15.63
N LEU A 134 12.78 -22.71 -14.41
CA LEU A 134 13.87 -22.41 -13.47
C LEU A 134 14.02 -23.45 -12.35
N PHE A 135 13.13 -24.46 -12.31
CA PHE A 135 13.14 -25.57 -11.35
C PHE A 135 13.49 -26.90 -12.02
#